data_AF-A0A0J6WRN5-F1
#
_entry.id   AF-A0A0J6WRN5-F1
#
_cell.length_a   1.000
_cell.length_b   1.000
_cell.length_c   1.000
_cell.angle_alpha   90.00
_cell.angle_beta   90.00
_cell.angle_gamma   90.00
#
_symmetry.space_group_name_H-M   'P 1'
#
loop_
_entity.id
_entity.type
_entity.pdbx_description
1 polymer ?
#
loop_
_entity_poly.entity_id
_entity_poly.type
_entity_poly.pdbx_seq_one_letter_code
_entity_poly.pdbx_strand_id
1 'polypeptide(L)' 'FFSFQEIDARKISSTNLLERLNREIRRRTRVVGIFPSMDSYVRLVTSYLIEYSEDWSSGRSYINPKIITELQLQLAKTA' A
#
# COMPACT_ATOMS: atom_id res chain seq x y z
N PHE A 1 -0.09 -2.91 -20.03
CA PHE A 1 -0.33 -3.01 -18.56
C PHE A 1 0.16 -1.77 -17.80
N PHE A 2 1.31 -1.16 -18.13
CA PHE A 2 1.80 0.08 -17.51
C PHE A 2 2.00 1.25 -18.49
N SER A 3 1.20 1.30 -19.56
CA SER A 3 1.30 2.34 -20.59
C SER A 3 0.62 3.63 -20.16
N PHE A 4 1.11 4.26 -19.10
CA PHE A 4 0.72 5.60 -18.64
C PHE A 4 1.90 6.53 -18.88
N GLN A 5 1.87 7.33 -19.95
CA GLN A 5 3.01 8.18 -20.32
C GLN A 5 3.31 9.22 -19.23
N GLU A 6 2.31 9.69 -18.50
CA GLU A 6 2.50 10.69 -17.43
C GLU A 6 3.07 10.10 -16.13
N ILE A 7 3.11 8.76 -15.97
CA ILE A 7 3.57 8.11 -14.73
C ILE A 7 4.84 7.28 -15.01
N ASP A 8 5.89 7.51 -14.22
CA ASP A 8 7.11 6.68 -14.28
C ASP A 8 6.78 5.21 -13.99
N ALA A 9 6.99 4.35 -14.98
CA ALA A 9 6.70 2.92 -14.90
C ALA A 9 7.40 2.26 -13.70
N ARG A 10 8.58 2.75 -13.28
CA ARG A 10 9.30 2.23 -12.10
C ARG A 10 8.54 2.44 -10.80
N LYS A 11 7.75 3.52 -10.71
CA LYS A 11 6.91 3.78 -9.53
C LYS A 11 5.72 2.83 -9.46
N ILE A 12 5.18 2.45 -10.62
CA ILE A 12 4.06 1.52 -10.70
C ILE A 12 4.53 0.07 -10.49
N SER A 13 5.69 -0.29 -11.05
CA SER A 13 6.23 -1.64 -10.96
C SER A 13 6.96 -1.95 -9.65
N SER A 14 7.16 -0.96 -8.78
CA SER A 14 7.92 -1.14 -7.54
C SER A 14 7.12 -1.94 -6.51
N THR A 15 7.76 -2.99 -5.97
CA THR A 15 7.23 -3.83 -4.88
C THR A 15 7.79 -3.42 -3.51
N ASN A 16 8.63 -2.38 -3.44
CA ASN A 16 9.34 -1.98 -2.21
C ASN A 16 8.38 -1.74 -1.03
N LEU A 17 7.21 -1.14 -1.30
CA LEU A 17 6.22 -0.86 -0.27
C LEU A 17 5.62 -2.16 0.30
N LEU A 18 5.24 -3.07 -0.60
CA LEU A 18 4.69 -4.38 -0.24
C LEU A 18 5.73 -5.23 0.52
N GLU A 19 6.97 -5.22 0.06
CA GLU A 19 8.07 -5.90 0.73
C GLU A 19 8.34 -5.34 2.13
N ARG A 20 8.28 -4.01 2.28
CA ARG A 20 8.42 -3.34 3.59
C ARG A 20 7.27 -3.70 4.53
N LEU A 21 6.03 -3.67 4.03
CA LEU A 21 4.85 -4.05 4.80
C LEU A 21 4.94 -5.52 5.26
N ASN A 22 5.27 -6.44 4.35
CA ASN A 22 5.43 -7.86 4.66
C ASN A 22 6.55 -8.12 5.66
N ARG A 23 7.67 -7.39 5.56
CA ARG A 23 8.77 -7.49 6.52
C ARG A 23 8.33 -7.07 7.91
N GLU A 24 7.54 -6.00 8.02
CA GLU A 24 7.06 -5.50 9.31
C GLU A 24 6.00 -6.41 9.94
N ILE A 25 5.07 -6.95 9.14
CA ILE A 25 4.14 -8.00 9.58
C ILE A 25 4.93 -9.18 10.16
N ARG A 26 5.92 -9.71 9.43
CA ARG A 26 6.77 -10.82 9.91
C ARG A 26 7.54 -10.45 11.18
N ARG A 27 8.04 -9.22 11.30
CA ARG A 27 8.77 -8.76 12.48
C ARG A 27 7.86 -8.74 13.71
N ARG A 28 6.65 -8.16 13.60
CA ARG A 28 5.68 -8.06 14.71
C ARG A 28 5.14 -9.43 15.12
N THR A 29 4.82 -10.30 14.16
CA THR A 29 4.33 -11.65 14.46
C THR A 29 5.42 -12.53 15.07
N ARG A 30 6.69 -12.33 14.71
CA ARG A 30 7.82 -13.08 15.27
C ARG A 30 8.02 -12.85 16.77
N VAL A 31 7.67 -11.67 17.29
CA VAL A 31 7.77 -11.37 18.73
C VAL A 31 6.79 -12.20 19.56
N VAL A 32 5.61 -12.50 19.01
CA VAL A 32 4.59 -13.31 19.70
C VAL A 32 4.94 -14.80 19.67
N GLY A 33 5.58 -15.27 18.60
CA GLY A 33 5.95 -16.68 18.43
C GLY A 33 4.76 -17.56 18.06
N ILE A 34 3.96 -17.96 19.05
CA ILE A 34 2.79 -18.85 18.88
C ILE A 34 1.52 -18.09 19.27
N PHE A 35 0.52 -18.10 18.38
CA PHE A 35 -0.77 -17.47 18.64
C PHE A 35 -1.78 -18.47 19.20
N PRO A 36 -2.62 -18.07 20.17
CA PRO A 36 -3.63 -18.95 20.76
C PRO A 36 -4.83 -19.21 19.82
N SER A 37 -5.03 -18.37 18.80
CA SER A 37 -6.06 -18.53 17.77
C SER A 37 -5.74 -17.71 16.52
N MET A 38 -6.39 -18.04 15.40
CA MET A 38 -6.30 -17.26 14.16
C MET A 38 -6.79 -15.82 14.36
N ASP A 39 -7.88 -15.63 15.11
CA ASP A 39 -8.39 -14.28 15.41
C ASP A 39 -7.36 -13.43 16.14
N SER A 40 -6.56 -14.03 17.02
CA SER A 40 -5.49 -13.31 17.73
C SER A 40 -4.37 -12.84 16.80
N TYR A 41 -4.06 -13.62 15.77
CA TYR A 41 -3.15 -13.21 14.72
C TYR A 41 -3.74 -12.07 13.88
N VAL A 42 -4.99 -12.23 13.44
CA VAL A 42 -5.69 -11.23 12.62
C VAL A 42 -5.76 -9.90 13.36
N ARG A 43 -6.16 -9.88 14.64
CA ARG A 43 -6.22 -8.64 15.43
C ARG A 43 -4.89 -7.89 15.47
N LEU A 44 -3.77 -8.59 15.67
CA LEU A 44 -2.45 -7.96 15.71
C LEU A 44 -2.06 -7.36 14.35
N VAL A 45 -2.29 -8.11 13.27
CA VAL A 45 -1.96 -7.64 11.93
C VAL A 45 -2.87 -6.48 11.54
N THR A 46 -4.17 -6.58 11.82
CA THR A 46 -5.15 -5.53 11.53
C THR A 46 -4.85 -4.26 12.31
N SER A 47 -4.51 -4.33 13.60
CA SER A 47 -4.18 -3.13 14.38
C SER A 47 -2.97 -2.40 13.78
N TYR A 48 -1.94 -3.15 13.38
CA TYR A 48 -0.78 -2.58 12.68
C TYR A 48 -1.15 -1.99 11.30
N LEU A 49 -2.02 -2.65 10.54
CA LEU A 49 -2.45 -2.14 9.23
C LEU A 49 -3.26 -0.85 9.35
N ILE A 50 -4.05 -0.70 10.41
CA ILE A 50 -4.77 0.55 10.71
C ILE A 50 -3.77 1.68 10.94
N GLU A 51 -2.83 1.50 11.90
CA GLU A 51 -1.75 2.47 12.17
C GLU A 51 -0.99 2.83 10.88
N TYR A 52 -0.61 1.82 10.10
CA TYR A 52 0.14 2.01 8.86
C TYR A 52 -0.65 2.79 7.81
N SER A 53 -1.97 2.57 7.73
CA SER A 53 -2.83 3.28 6.78
C SER A 53 -2.97 4.76 7.14
N GLU A 54 -3.05 5.09 8.43
CA GLU A 54 -3.09 6.46 8.92
C GLU A 54 -1.77 7.18 8.61
N ASP A 55 -0.64 6.55 8.92
CA ASP A 55 0.69 7.06 8.59
C ASP A 55 0.87 7.28 7.08
N TRP A 56 0.41 6.33 6.26
CA TRP A 56 0.50 6.46 4.81
C TRP A 56 -0.39 7.60 4.30
N SER A 57 -1.59 7.77 4.85
CA SER A 57 -2.51 8.85 4.44
C SER A 57 -1.91 10.26 4.63
N SER A 58 -1.05 10.43 5.63
CA SER A 58 -0.35 11.68 5.92
C SER A 58 0.99 11.83 5.20
N GLY A 59 1.50 10.74 4.61
CA GLY A 59 2.79 10.69 3.93
C GLY A 59 2.82 11.38 2.57
N ARG A 60 4.03 11.54 2.01
CA ARG A 60 4.22 12.12 0.67
C ARG A 60 3.66 11.17 -0.40
N SER A 61 2.75 11.66 -1.22
CA SER A 61 2.25 10.90 -2.37
C SER A 61 3.37 10.57 -3.35
N TYR A 62 3.50 9.29 -3.71
CA TYR A 62 4.51 8.78 -4.63
C TYR A 62 4.24 9.19 -6.09
N ILE A 63 2.95 9.33 -6.42
CA ILE A 63 2.42 9.80 -7.71
C ILE A 63 1.75 11.16 -7.48
N ASN A 64 1.95 12.11 -8.39
CA ASN A 64 1.32 13.41 -8.27
C ASN A 64 -0.22 13.26 -8.42
N PRO A 65 -1.02 13.67 -7.42
CA PRO A 65 -2.48 13.53 -7.49
C PRO A 65 -3.11 14.19 -8.72
N LYS A 66 -2.53 15.29 -9.23
CA LYS A 66 -3.02 15.98 -10.42
C LYS A 66 -3.02 15.09 -11.66
N ILE A 67 -1.95 14.29 -11.82
CA ILE A 67 -1.81 13.35 -12.94
C ILE A 67 -2.90 12.28 -12.85
N ILE A 68 -3.20 11.81 -11.63
CA ILE A 68 -4.26 10.81 -11.41
C ILE A 68 -5.62 11.39 -11.81
N THR A 69 -5.93 12.61 -11.39
CA THR A 69 -7.20 13.28 -11.74
C THR A 69 -7.33 13.49 -13.25
N GLU A 70 -6.26 13.89 -13.93
CA GLU A 70 -6.25 14.10 -15.38
C GLU A 70 -6.50 12.80 -16.15
N LEU A 71 -5.82 11.71 -15.75
CA LEU A 71 -6.04 10.38 -16.31
C LEU A 71 -7.47 9.89 -16.10
N GLN A 72 -8.05 10.11 -14.91
CA GLN A 72 -9.44 9.76 -14.63
C GLN A 72 -10.42 10.52 -15.54
N LEU A 73 -10.17 11.81 -15.77
CA LEU A 73 -10.99 12.63 -16.67
C LEU A 73 -10.88 12.16 -18.13
N GLN A 74 -9.68 11.80 -18.58
CA GLN A 74 -9.48 11.24 -19.92
C GLN A 74 -10.23 9.92 -20.11
N LEU A 75 -10.14 9.01 -19.14
CA LEU A 75 -10.87 7.74 -19.17
C LEU A 75 -12.38 7.95 -19.20
N ALA A 76 -12.90 8.88 -18.38
CA ALA A 76 -14.33 9.21 -18.35
C ALA A 76 -14.85 9.86 -19.64
N LYS A 77 -13.99 10.52 -20.42
CA LYS A 77 -14.33 11.08 -21.75
C LYS A 77 -14.33 10.04 -22.87
N THR A 78 -13.66 8.90 -22.65
CA THR A 78 -13.49 7.84 -23.65
C THR A 78 -14.53 6.73 -23.49
N ALA A 79 -15.23 6.71 -22.35
CA ALA A 79 -16.38 5.84 -22.04
C ALA A 79 -17.69 6.51 -22.48
#